data_AF-A0A4Y2DWB0-F1
#
_entry.id   AF-A0A4Y2DWB0-F1
#
_cell.length_a   1.000
_cell.length_b   1.000
_cell.length_c   1.000
_cell.angle_alpha   90.00
_cell.angle_beta   90.00
_cell.angle_gamma   90.00
#
_symmetry.space_group_name_H-M   'P 1'
#
loop_
_entity.id
_entity.type
_entity.pdbx_description
1 polymer ?
#
loop_
_entity_poly.entity_id
_entity_poly.type
_entity_poly.pdbx_seq_one_letter_code
_entity_poly.pdbx_strand_id
1 'polypeptide(L)'
;MIVESTFELAVPKPIAGERTIYNYCVSHLSSDAAMAVRDVIRSPRSTDPYSNLKGEVIARSGKSKSQEIRRLLAGEQLGDRKP
;
A
#
# COMPACT_ATOMS: atom_id res chain seq x y z
N MET A 1 11.54 -49.29 15.39
CA MET A 1 10.20 -48.80 15.03
C MET A 1 10.36 -47.33 14.72
N ILE A 2 10.34 -46.94 13.44
CA ILE A 2 10.53 -45.55 13.02
C ILE A 2 9.15 -44.89 13.15
N VAL A 3 9.03 -43.87 14.00
CA VAL A 3 7.82 -43.05 14.09
C VAL A 3 7.94 -41.96 13.03
N GLU A 4 7.24 -42.12 11.92
CA GLU A 4 7.13 -41.06 10.92
C GLU A 4 6.22 -39.98 11.50
N SER A 5 6.83 -38.90 12.00
CA SER A 5 6.12 -37.74 12.49
C SER A 5 5.58 -36.97 11.29
N THR A 6 4.33 -37.19 10.92
CA THR A 6 3.62 -36.40 9.92
C THR A 6 3.54 -34.97 10.43
N PHE A 7 4.41 -34.09 9.92
CA PHE A 7 4.25 -32.66 10.10
C PHE A 7 3.06 -32.25 9.24
N GLU A 8 1.88 -32.18 9.85
CA GLU A 8 0.72 -31.50 9.28
C GLU A 8 1.20 -30.10 8.88
N LEU A 9 1.41 -29.89 7.57
CA LEU A 9 1.56 -28.57 7.00
C LEU A 9 0.28 -27.85 7.34
N ALA A 10 0.32 -27.06 8.43
CA ALA A 10 -0.77 -26.22 8.85
C ALA A 10 -1.14 -25.37 7.64
N VAL A 11 -2.25 -25.72 6.97
CA VAL A 11 -2.87 -24.85 5.98
C VAL A 11 -3.06 -23.54 6.72
N PRO A 12 -2.33 -22.47 6.35
CA PRO A 12 -2.40 -21.24 7.11
C PRO A 12 -3.86 -20.85 7.11
N LYS A 13 -4.49 -20.84 8.31
CA LYS A 13 -5.82 -20.28 8.50
C LYS A 13 -5.82 -18.98 7.71
N PRO A 14 -6.79 -18.74 6.80
CA PRO A 14 -6.82 -17.48 6.09
C PRO A 14 -6.75 -16.43 7.19
N ILE A 15 -5.78 -15.52 7.09
CA ILE A 15 -5.51 -14.51 8.10
C ILE A 15 -6.65 -13.50 7.98
N ALA A 16 -7.88 -13.93 8.24
CA ALA A 16 -9.13 -13.41 7.69
C ALA A 16 -9.77 -12.39 8.64
N GLY A 17 -8.94 -11.66 9.37
CA GLY A 17 -9.36 -10.44 10.04
C GLY A 17 -8.88 -9.28 9.20
N GLU A 18 -9.80 -8.48 8.65
CA GLU A 18 -9.50 -7.19 8.01
C GLU A 18 -8.49 -6.37 8.84
N ARG A 19 -8.58 -6.44 10.17
CA ARG A 19 -7.68 -5.77 11.10
C ARG A 19 -6.27 -6.36 11.11
N THR A 20 -6.12 -7.67 10.97
CA THR A 20 -4.81 -8.34 10.89
C THR A 20 -4.11 -8.01 9.58
N ILE A 21 -4.85 -8.06 8.47
CA ILE A 21 -4.35 -7.67 7.15
C ILE A 21 -3.96 -6.19 7.15
N TYR A 22 -4.82 -5.32 7.72
CA TYR A 22 -4.54 -3.90 7.87
C TYR A 22 -3.22 -3.66 8.63
N ASN A 23 -3.06 -4.25 9.82
CA ASN A 23 -1.85 -4.07 10.63
C ASN A 23 -0.59 -4.55 9.89
N TYR A 24 -0.68 -5.68 9.18
CA TYR A 24 0.42 -6.20 8.38
C TYR A 24 0.77 -5.28 7.21
N CYS A 25 -0.22 -4.74 6.50
CA CYS A 25 0.00 -3.80 5.41
C CYS A 25 0.58 -2.47 5.89
N VAL A 26 0.12 -1.94 7.03
CA VAL A 26 0.66 -0.71 7.63
C VAL A 26 2.13 -0.88 8.02
N SER A 27 2.54 -2.04 8.54
CA SER A 27 3.94 -2.27 8.91
C SER A 27 4.90 -2.46 7.72
N HIS A 28 4.38 -2.84 6.54
CA HIS A 28 5.17 -3.06 5.33
C HIS A 28 4.97 -1.96 4.26
N LEU A 29 4.23 -0.89 4.58
CA LEU A 29 4.05 0.25 3.70
C LEU A 29 5.37 1.02 3.54
N SER A 30 5.72 1.40 2.31
CA SER A 30 6.88 2.27 2.06
C SER A 30 6.66 3.65 2.67
N SER A 31 7.74 4.36 3.02
CA SER A 31 7.66 5.68 3.67
C SER A 31 6.79 6.67 2.89
N ASP A 32 6.95 6.73 1.56
CA ASP A 32 6.18 7.64 0.71
C ASP A 32 4.68 7.31 0.71
N ALA A 33 4.35 6.02 0.63
CA ALA A 33 2.95 5.57 0.67
C ALA A 33 2.35 5.79 2.06
N ALA A 34 3.08 5.45 3.13
CA ALA A 34 2.66 5.69 4.51
C ALA A 34 2.41 7.17 4.80
N MET A 35 3.26 8.07 4.27
CA MET A 35 3.04 9.52 4.32
C MET A 35 1.79 9.94 3.55
N ALA A 36 1.59 9.40 2.35
CA ALA A 36 0.46 9.73 1.51
C ALA A 36 -0.89 9.34 2.15
N VAL A 37 -0.95 8.27 2.93
CA VAL A 37 -2.17 7.80 3.64
C VAL A 37 -2.10 7.95 5.16
N ARG A 38 -1.24 8.84 5.67
CA ARG A 38 -1.03 9.03 7.12
C ARG A 38 -2.31 9.35 7.88
N ASP A 39 -3.19 10.14 7.28
CA ASP A 39 -4.53 10.46 7.79
C ASP A 39 -5.41 9.20 7.93
N VAL A 40 -5.37 8.32 6.93
CA VAL A 40 -6.09 7.02 6.94
C VAL A 40 -5.53 6.07 7.98
N ILE A 41 -4.21 6.11 8.21
CA ILE A 41 -3.56 5.32 9.26
C ILE A 41 -3.90 5.85 10.66
N ARG A 42 -3.93 7.18 10.83
CA ARG A 42 -4.26 7.81 12.12
C ARG A 42 -5.73 7.65 12.50
N SER A 43 -6.60 7.49 11.52
CA SER A 43 -8.05 7.34 11.72
C SER A 43 -8.59 6.24 10.82
N PRO A 44 -8.31 4.95 11.15
CA PRO A 44 -8.83 3.83 10.39
C PRO A 44 -10.36 3.76 10.52
N ARG A 45 -11.03 3.40 9.43
CA ARG A 45 -12.46 3.09 9.49
C ARG A 45 -12.67 1.80 10.30
N SER A 46 -13.74 1.78 11.09
CA SER A 46 -14.08 0.62 11.93
C SER A 46 -14.59 -0.58 11.10
N THR A 47 -15.13 -0.32 9.91
CA THR A 47 -15.59 -1.33 8.95
C THR A 47 -14.60 -1.39 7.80
N ASP A 48 -14.06 -2.59 7.54
CA ASP A 48 -13.14 -2.90 6.44
C ASP A 48 -11.90 -1.98 6.34
N PRO A 49 -11.10 -1.89 7.42
CA PRO A 49 -9.92 -1.01 7.47
C PRO A 49 -8.89 -1.30 6.36
N TYR A 50 -8.72 -2.56 5.95
CA TYR A 50 -7.77 -2.91 4.89
C TYR A 50 -8.30 -2.47 3.53
N SER A 51 -9.56 -2.76 3.23
CA SER A 51 -10.19 -2.36 1.96
C SER A 51 -10.14 -0.83 1.75
N ASN A 52 -10.40 -0.07 2.81
CA ASN A 52 -10.28 1.39 2.78
C ASN A 52 -8.83 1.86 2.56
N LEU A 53 -7.87 1.30 3.30
CA LEU A 53 -6.46 1.62 3.15
C LEU A 53 -5.97 1.34 1.73
N LYS A 54 -6.33 0.19 1.18
CA LYS A 54 -5.97 -0.23 -0.19
C LYS A 54 -6.46 0.77 -1.24
N GLY A 55 -7.73 1.18 -1.14
CA GLY A 55 -8.32 2.16 -2.07
C GLY A 55 -7.62 3.51 -2.02
N GLU A 56 -7.35 4.03 -0.81
CA GLU A 56 -6.69 5.31 -0.62
C GLU A 56 -5.23 5.31 -1.10
N VAL A 57 -4.48 4.23 -0.83
CA VAL A 57 -3.10 4.08 -1.35
C VAL A 57 -3.10 4.14 -2.87
N ILE A 58 -3.97 3.37 -3.55
CA ILE A 58 -4.05 3.37 -5.02
C ILE A 58 -4.43 4.75 -5.55
N ALA A 59 -5.46 5.38 -4.98
CA ALA A 59 -5.95 6.68 -5.43
C ALA A 59 -4.89 7.78 -5.31
N ARG A 60 -4.13 7.80 -4.20
CA ARG A 60 -3.12 8.83 -3.94
C ARG A 60 -1.81 8.56 -4.67
N SER A 61 -1.38 7.31 -4.77
CA SER A 61 -0.22 6.94 -5.59
C SER A 61 -0.47 7.19 -7.08
N GLY A 62 -1.69 6.95 -7.58
CA GLY A 62 -2.05 7.26 -8.97
C GLY A 62 -1.97 8.76 -9.26
N LYS A 63 -2.54 9.60 -8.38
CA LYS A 63 -2.44 11.07 -8.49
C LYS A 63 -0.99 11.55 -8.48
N SER A 64 -0.13 10.97 -7.65
CA SER A 64 1.30 11.32 -7.57
C SER A 64 2.01 11.08 -8.90
N LYS A 65 1.85 9.89 -9.51
CA LYS A 65 2.46 9.58 -10.81
C LYS A 65 1.97 10.50 -11.93
N SER A 66 0.66 10.80 -11.96
CA SER A 66 0.12 11.74 -12.94
C SER A 66 0.60 13.18 -12.73
N GLN A 67 0.88 13.59 -11.51
CA GLN A 67 1.49 14.90 -11.23
C GLN A 67 2.97 14.93 -11.63
N GLU A 68 3.71 13.87 -11.37
CA GLU A 68 5.11 13.72 -11.76
C GLU A 68 5.29 13.79 -13.28
N ILE A 69 4.48 13.03 -14.04
CA ILE A 69 4.47 13.09 -15.52
C ILE A 69 4.17 14.53 -16.00
N ARG A 70 3.17 15.19 -15.42
CA ARG A 70 2.85 16.59 -15.78
C ARG A 70 4.00 17.54 -15.48
N ARG A 71 4.72 17.37 -14.36
CA ARG A 71 5.89 18.18 -14.02
C ARG A 71 7.04 17.94 -14.99
N LEU A 72 7.30 16.69 -15.39
CA LEU A 72 8.32 16.37 -16.39
C LEU A 72 7.99 17.02 -17.74
N LEU A 73 6.77 16.87 -18.23
CA LEU A 73 6.30 17.49 -19.48
C LEU A 73 6.30 19.03 -19.42
N ALA A 74 6.03 19.63 -18.25
CA ALA A 74 6.10 21.08 -18.06
C ALA A 74 7.55 21.59 -17.97
N GLY A 75 8.45 20.81 -17.36
CA GLY A 75 9.88 21.10 -17.31
C GLY A 75 10.57 20.96 -18.66
N GLU A 76 10.16 19.98 -19.47
CA GLU A 76 10.64 19.78 -20.84
C GLU A 76 10.30 20.98 -21.75
N GLN A 77 9.10 21.56 -21.59
CA GLN A 77 8.70 22.80 -22.30
C GLN A 77 9.53 24.04 -21.93
N LEU A 78 10.17 24.07 -20.76
CA LEU A 78 11.04 25.18 -20.34
C LEU A 78 12.48 25.03 -20.86
N GLY A 79 12.89 23.82 -21.25
CA GLY A 79 14.24 23.54 -21.79
C GLY A 79 14.43 23.88 -23.26
N ASP A 80 13.34 24.04 -24.03
CA ASP A 80 13.38 24.28 -25.48
C ASP A 80 13.17 25.75 -25.87
N ARG A 81 13.20 26.67 -24.90
CA ARG A 81 13.33 28.11 -25.18
C ARG A 81 14.80 28.46 -25.38
N LYS A 82 15.30 28.16 -26.59
CA LYS A 82 16.50 28.80 -27.14
C LYS A 82 16.36 30.33 -27.09
N PRO A 83 17.39 31.09 -26.66
CA PRO A 83 17.56 32.47 -27.12
C PRO A 83 17.91 32.51 -28.61
#